data_AF-A0AA93BWX9-F1
#
_entry.id   AF-A0AA93BWX9-F1
#
_cell.length_a   1.000
_cell.length_b   1.000
_cell.length_c   1.000
_cell.angle_alpha   90.00
_cell.angle_beta   90.00
_cell.angle_gamma   90.00
#
_symmetry.space_group_name_H-M   'P 1'
#
loop_
_entity.id
_entity.type
_entity.pdbx_description
1 polymer ?
#
loop_
_entity_poly.entity_id
_entity_poly.type
_entity_poly.pdbx_seq_one_letter_code
_entity_poly.pdbx_strand_id
1 'polypeptide(L)'
;MKALAGKNQMSYGGNGGSFSAIQDTGGQQVVIKSGSKIDSIQIGNSKYGGGGGGTSASFKLPQDGKFTILRLCTNDDVVGYIKLVCDGVTYEAGRVTGDGDLSFGSGLTVSFAGFSSGSMIDMILFNTYC
;
A
#
# COMPACT_ATOMS: atom_id res chain seq x y z
N MET A 1 0.71 1.51 -18.72
CA MET A 1 0.77 2.44 -17.58
C MET A 1 0.44 3.84 -18.09
N LYS A 2 -0.64 4.49 -17.62
CA LYS A 2 -0.94 5.89 -17.95
C LYS A 2 -0.64 6.73 -16.72
N ALA A 3 0.48 7.45 -16.73
CA ALA A 3 0.70 8.55 -15.81
C ALA A 3 -0.17 9.72 -16.30
N LEU A 4 -1.28 9.98 -15.61
CA LEU A 4 -2.09 11.17 -15.88
C LEU A 4 -1.36 12.38 -15.28
N ALA A 5 -0.62 13.09 -16.12
CA ALA A 5 -0.05 14.39 -15.77
C ALA A 5 -1.18 15.36 -15.39
N GLY A 6 -1.32 15.65 -14.10
CA GLY A 6 -2.31 16.61 -13.60
C GLY A 6 -2.73 16.44 -12.14
N LYS A 7 -2.47 15.30 -11.49
CA LYS A 7 -2.78 15.10 -10.06
C LYS A 7 -1.66 14.28 -9.42
N ASN A 8 -1.15 14.76 -8.28
CA ASN A 8 -0.10 14.12 -7.47
C ASN A 8 -0.61 12.80 -6.87
N GLN A 9 -0.95 11.83 -7.71
CA GLN A 9 -1.52 10.56 -7.33
C GLN A 9 -1.01 9.43 -8.22
N MET A 10 -0.88 8.25 -7.63
CA MET A 10 -0.59 7.02 -8.35
C MET A 10 -1.45 5.90 -7.79
N SER A 11 -1.94 5.02 -8.66
CA SER A 11 -2.55 3.76 -8.27
C SER A 11 -1.64 2.59 -8.61
N TYR A 12 -1.67 1.56 -7.77
CA TYR A 12 -0.93 0.33 -8.01
C TYR A 12 -1.73 -0.89 -7.55
N GLY A 13 -1.81 -1.91 -8.40
CA GLY A 13 -2.62 -3.11 -8.19
C GLY A 13 -3.51 -3.43 -9.39
N GLY A 14 -4.47 -4.33 -9.21
CA GLY A 14 -5.47 -4.65 -10.23
C GLY A 14 -6.73 -3.82 -10.13
N ASN A 15 -7.75 -4.23 -10.87
CA ASN A 15 -9.01 -3.49 -11.04
C ASN A 15 -10.17 -4.03 -10.18
N GLY A 16 -9.91 -5.02 -9.33
CA GLY A 16 -10.90 -5.67 -8.48
C GLY A 16 -11.25 -4.86 -7.22
N GLY A 17 -12.14 -5.44 -6.42
CA GLY A 17 -12.53 -4.90 -5.12
C GLY A 17 -13.44 -3.68 -5.17
N SER A 18 -13.89 -3.23 -4.00
CA SER A 18 -14.65 -1.99 -3.83
C SER A 18 -13.74 -0.88 -3.32
N PHE A 19 -13.80 0.30 -3.95
CA PHE A 19 -12.95 1.43 -3.60
C PHE A 19 -13.44 2.17 -2.36
N SER A 20 -12.51 2.43 -1.43
CA SER A 20 -12.70 3.28 -0.26
C SER A 20 -11.65 4.38 -0.25
N ALA A 21 -12.10 5.63 -0.29
CA ALA A 21 -11.22 6.79 -0.18
C ALA A 21 -10.73 6.97 1.26
N ILE A 22 -9.53 7.56 1.39
CA ILE A 22 -8.90 7.91 2.67
C ILE A 22 -8.59 9.40 2.66
N GLN A 23 -8.80 10.06 3.79
CA GLN A 23 -8.58 11.50 3.90
C GLN A 23 -7.32 11.84 4.70
N ASP A 24 -7.21 11.40 5.95
CA ASP A 24 -6.08 11.69 6.81
C ASP A 24 -5.64 10.45 7.59
N THR A 25 -4.34 10.17 7.57
CA THR A 25 -3.71 9.02 8.22
C THR A 25 -2.55 9.44 9.14
N GLY A 26 -2.33 10.76 9.31
CA GLY A 26 -1.28 11.31 10.15
C GLY A 26 -1.33 10.75 11.57
N GLY A 27 -0.19 10.28 12.07
CA GLY A 27 -0.06 9.75 13.42
C GLY A 27 -0.76 8.41 13.68
N GLN A 28 -1.41 7.81 12.68
CA GLN A 28 -2.16 6.57 12.85
C GLN A 28 -1.25 5.34 12.85
N GLN A 29 -1.65 4.32 13.60
CA GLN A 29 -1.04 3.00 13.52
C GLN A 29 -1.46 2.32 12.22
N VAL A 30 -0.48 1.83 11.46
CA VAL A 30 -0.70 0.97 10.29
C VAL A 30 -0.35 -0.47 10.65
N VAL A 31 -1.19 -1.41 10.24
CA VAL A 31 -0.94 -2.85 10.34
C VAL A 31 -1.19 -3.47 8.97
N ILE A 32 -0.18 -4.12 8.42
CA ILE A 32 -0.27 -4.85 7.16
C ILE A 32 -0.28 -6.35 7.48
N LYS A 33 -1.35 -7.02 7.07
CA LYS A 33 -1.43 -8.48 7.11
C LYS A 33 -1.17 -9.08 5.73
N SER A 34 -0.35 -10.11 5.70
CA SER A 34 -0.07 -10.82 4.45
C SER A 34 0.28 -12.29 4.67
N GLY A 35 0.02 -13.09 3.64
CA GLY A 35 0.55 -14.43 3.42
C GLY A 35 1.35 -14.46 2.13
N SER A 36 0.78 -15.05 1.08
CA SER A 36 1.33 -14.99 -0.28
C SER A 36 1.08 -13.64 -0.99
N LYS A 37 0.11 -12.86 -0.49
CA LYS A 37 -0.37 -11.58 -1.01
C LYS A 37 -0.67 -10.63 0.13
N ILE A 38 -0.97 -9.37 -0.16
CA ILE A 38 -1.43 -8.43 0.87
C ILE A 38 -2.93 -8.68 1.14
N ASP A 39 -3.22 -9.35 2.25
CA ASP A 39 -4.58 -9.70 2.66
C ASP A 39 -5.35 -8.48 3.16
N SER A 40 -4.72 -7.66 4.01
CA SER A 40 -5.34 -6.44 4.51
C SER A 40 -4.35 -5.38 4.97
N ILE A 41 -4.79 -4.14 4.91
CA ILE A 41 -4.13 -2.98 5.51
C ILE A 41 -5.13 -2.33 6.45
N GLN A 42 -4.73 -2.14 7.70
CA GLN A 42 -5.48 -1.40 8.69
C GLN A 42 -4.75 -0.10 9.01
N ILE A 43 -5.49 1.00 9.07
CA ILE A 43 -5.01 2.33 9.46
C ILE A 43 -5.91 2.84 10.58
N GLY A 44 -5.35 2.97 11.79
CA GLY A 44 -6.13 3.24 12.99
C GLY A 44 -7.20 2.16 13.20
N ASN A 45 -8.47 2.56 13.20
CA ASN A 45 -9.62 1.66 13.37
C ASN A 45 -10.21 1.16 12.04
N SER A 46 -9.72 1.66 10.90
CA SER A 46 -10.26 1.34 9.58
C SER A 46 -9.44 0.23 8.94
N LYS A 47 -10.09 -0.87 8.57
CA LYS A 47 -9.46 -2.02 7.91
C LYS A 47 -9.97 -2.16 6.48
N TYR A 48 -9.04 -2.41 5.55
CA TYR A 48 -9.29 -2.68 4.14
C TYR A 48 -8.77 -4.08 3.79
N GLY A 49 -9.52 -4.86 3.01
CA GLY A 49 -9.20 -6.26 2.67
C GLY A 49 -9.72 -7.32 3.65
N GLY A 50 -9.30 -8.56 3.44
CA GLY A 50 -9.87 -9.75 4.08
C GLY A 50 -9.28 -10.12 5.45
N GLY A 51 -9.70 -11.27 5.97
CA GLY A 51 -9.30 -11.80 7.28
C GLY A 51 -8.04 -12.68 7.29
N GLY A 52 -7.48 -12.99 6.12
CA GLY A 52 -6.32 -13.87 5.95
C GLY A 52 -5.00 -13.25 6.41
N GLY A 53 -3.94 -14.06 6.29
CA GLY A 53 -2.56 -13.65 6.57
C GLY A 53 -2.22 -13.45 8.05
N GLY A 54 -0.91 -13.37 8.32
CA GLY A 54 -0.36 -12.94 9.61
C GLY A 54 0.03 -11.46 9.56
N THR A 55 0.27 -10.84 10.71
CA THR A 55 0.85 -9.48 10.74
C THR A 55 2.28 -9.53 10.23
N SER A 56 2.55 -8.84 9.13
CA SER A 56 3.87 -8.80 8.48
C SER A 56 4.57 -7.46 8.68
N ALA A 57 3.81 -6.37 8.82
CA ALA A 57 4.35 -5.07 9.20
C ALA A 57 3.40 -4.34 10.14
N SER A 58 3.96 -3.61 11.11
CA SER A 58 3.23 -2.75 12.02
C SER A 58 4.10 -1.54 12.34
N PHE A 59 3.61 -0.34 12.00
CA PHE A 59 4.34 0.91 12.17
C PHE A 59 3.39 2.08 12.34
N LYS A 60 3.83 3.13 13.03
CA LYS A 60 3.09 4.37 13.19
C LYS A 60 3.48 5.33 12.08
N LEU A 61 2.50 5.95 11.43
CA LEU A 61 2.77 7.00 10.45
C LEU A 61 3.23 8.30 11.14
N PRO A 62 4.09 9.10 10.48
CA PRO A 62 4.39 10.45 10.93
C PRO A 62 3.13 11.33 10.98
N GLN A 63 3.21 12.47 11.64
CA GLN A 63 2.06 13.38 11.79
C GLN A 63 1.52 13.91 10.45
N ASP A 64 2.34 13.96 9.42
CA ASP A 64 1.92 14.36 8.06
C ASP A 64 1.45 13.17 7.20
N GLY A 65 1.45 11.95 7.76
CA GLY A 65 1.00 10.73 7.09
C GLY A 65 1.93 10.25 5.97
N LYS A 66 3.11 10.85 5.80
CA LYS A 66 4.01 10.55 4.69
C LYS A 66 4.98 9.43 5.03
N PHE A 67 5.30 8.63 4.02
CA PHE A 67 6.29 7.56 4.09
C PHE A 67 6.86 7.32 2.69
N THR A 68 7.90 6.51 2.57
CA THR A 68 8.57 6.25 1.30
C THR A 68 8.27 4.84 0.82
N ILE A 69 7.73 4.68 -0.38
CA ILE A 69 7.63 3.38 -1.05
C ILE A 69 8.95 3.10 -1.79
N LEU A 70 9.49 1.90 -1.63
CA LEU A 70 10.67 1.43 -2.36
C LEU A 70 10.33 0.45 -3.48
N ARG A 71 9.36 -0.43 -3.24
CA ARG A 71 8.95 -1.44 -4.23
C ARG A 71 7.52 -1.90 -4.00
N LEU A 72 6.82 -2.17 -5.11
CA LEU A 72 5.49 -2.78 -5.11
C LEU A 72 5.49 -3.94 -6.11
N CYS A 73 4.82 -5.04 -5.77
CA CYS A 73 4.57 -6.13 -6.73
C CYS A 73 3.11 -6.55 -6.72
N THR A 74 2.60 -7.03 -7.87
CA THR A 74 1.29 -7.68 -7.97
C THR A 74 1.43 -9.20 -8.08
N ASN A 75 0.41 -9.91 -7.64
CA ASN A 75 0.29 -11.36 -7.72
C ASN A 75 -1.18 -11.73 -7.95
N ASP A 76 -1.49 -12.39 -9.08
CA ASP A 76 -2.84 -12.66 -9.58
C ASP A 76 -3.77 -11.43 -9.48
N ASP A 77 -3.38 -10.33 -10.14
CA ASP A 77 -4.15 -9.08 -10.22
C ASP A 77 -4.48 -8.39 -8.88
N VAL A 78 -3.82 -8.77 -7.77
CA VAL A 78 -3.90 -8.03 -6.49
C VAL A 78 -2.52 -7.60 -6.04
N VAL A 79 -2.45 -6.73 -5.02
CA VAL A 79 -1.18 -6.33 -4.43
C VAL A 79 -0.55 -7.52 -3.71
N GLY A 80 0.59 -7.97 -4.22
CA GLY A 80 1.31 -9.14 -3.75
C GLY A 80 2.41 -8.81 -2.74
N TYR A 81 3.06 -7.66 -2.90
CA TYR A 81 4.19 -7.24 -2.07
C TYR A 81 4.31 -5.73 -1.95
N ILE A 82 4.75 -5.28 -0.78
CA ILE A 82 5.08 -3.89 -0.48
C ILE A 82 6.40 -3.84 0.28
N LYS A 83 7.31 -2.98 -0.19
CA LYS A 83 8.50 -2.55 0.55
C LYS A 83 8.45 -1.04 0.73
N LEU A 84 8.57 -0.59 1.97
CA LEU A 84 8.48 0.82 2.32
C LEU A 84 9.45 1.19 3.44
N VAL A 85 9.69 2.48 3.60
CA VAL A 85 10.41 3.08 4.73
C VAL A 85 9.47 4.04 5.44
N CYS A 86 9.36 3.89 6.75
CA CYS A 86 8.61 4.79 7.63
C CYS A 86 9.49 5.13 8.83
N ASP A 87 9.69 6.42 9.11
CA ASP A 87 10.59 6.91 10.18
C ASP A 87 11.98 6.26 10.15
N GLY A 88 12.55 6.09 8.96
CA GLY A 88 13.89 5.51 8.74
C GLY A 88 13.97 3.99 8.88
N VAL A 89 12.87 3.31 9.22
CA VAL A 89 12.80 1.85 9.33
C VAL A 89 12.19 1.25 8.06
N THR A 90 12.82 0.21 7.52
CA THR A 90 12.31 -0.53 6.36
C THR A 90 11.32 -1.61 6.80
N TYR A 91 10.17 -1.67 6.13
CA TYR A 91 9.16 -2.70 6.31
C TYR A 91 8.90 -3.43 4.99
N GLU A 92 8.69 -4.74 5.08
CA GLU A 92 8.36 -5.61 3.96
C GLU A 92 7.16 -6.48 4.30
N ALA A 93 6.22 -6.61 3.36
CA ALA A 93 5.04 -7.45 3.52
C ALA A 93 4.70 -8.15 2.21
N GLY A 94 4.27 -9.40 2.30
CA GLY A 94 3.83 -10.21 1.15
C GLY A 94 4.97 -10.96 0.49
N ARG A 95 4.80 -11.36 -0.77
CA ARG A 95 5.80 -12.12 -1.54
C ARG A 95 6.04 -11.53 -2.92
N VAL A 96 7.30 -11.51 -3.32
CA VAL A 96 7.73 -11.13 -4.67
C VAL A 96 7.54 -12.33 -5.60
N THR A 97 6.29 -12.61 -5.95
CA THR A 97 5.91 -13.66 -6.90
C THR A 97 4.79 -13.12 -7.78
N GLY A 98 5.00 -13.01 -9.10
CA GLY A 98 3.96 -12.52 -10.03
C GLY A 98 4.48 -11.59 -11.13
N ASP A 99 3.53 -11.01 -11.86
CA ASP A 99 3.76 -10.38 -13.18
C ASP A 99 4.02 -8.85 -13.12
N GLY A 100 3.69 -8.20 -12.00
CA GLY A 100 3.93 -6.78 -11.80
C GLY A 100 5.02 -6.54 -10.78
N ASP A 101 6.04 -5.77 -11.17
CA ASP A 101 7.14 -5.36 -10.29
C ASP A 101 7.53 -3.91 -10.59
N LEU A 102 7.39 -3.04 -9.60
CA LEU A 102 7.69 -1.62 -9.70
C LEU A 102 8.66 -1.24 -8.58
N SER A 103 9.89 -0.95 -8.95
CA SER A 103 10.94 -0.45 -8.05
C SER A 103 11.13 1.06 -8.24
N PHE A 104 11.23 1.79 -7.13
CA PHE A 104 11.38 3.25 -7.14
C PHE A 104 12.83 3.70 -6.86
N GLY A 105 13.80 2.77 -6.83
CA GLY A 105 15.21 3.10 -6.61
C GLY A 105 15.42 3.79 -5.25
N SER A 106 15.71 5.10 -5.28
CA SER A 106 15.84 5.94 -4.08
C SER A 106 14.55 6.10 -3.27
N GLY A 107 13.42 5.67 -3.82
CA GLY A 107 12.11 5.68 -3.17
C GLY A 107 11.24 6.84 -3.63
N LEU A 108 9.93 6.66 -3.43
CA LEU A 108 8.91 7.65 -3.74
C LEU A 108 8.15 8.01 -2.46
N THR A 109 8.17 9.29 -2.10
CA THR A 109 7.42 9.79 -0.94
C THR A 109 5.93 9.86 -1.26
N VAL A 110 5.11 9.24 -0.41
CA VAL A 110 3.67 9.10 -0.60
C VAL A 110 2.89 9.22 0.70
N SER A 111 1.58 9.35 0.59
CA SER A 111 0.60 9.06 1.64
C SER A 111 -0.53 8.22 1.07
N PHE A 112 -1.25 7.48 1.92
CA PHE A 112 -2.42 6.72 1.47
C PHE A 112 -3.57 7.65 1.07
N ALA A 113 -4.20 7.39 -0.08
CA ALA A 113 -5.35 8.12 -0.59
C ALA A 113 -6.60 7.23 -0.77
N GLY A 114 -6.41 5.90 -0.80
CA GLY A 114 -7.51 4.96 -0.82
C GLY A 114 -7.07 3.53 -1.12
N PHE A 115 -8.00 2.60 -0.97
CA PHE A 115 -7.81 1.19 -1.28
C PHE A 115 -9.01 0.67 -2.07
N SER A 116 -8.76 -0.13 -3.11
CA SER A 116 -9.77 -1.07 -3.60
C SER A 116 -9.47 -2.42 -2.99
N SER A 117 -10.48 -3.04 -2.39
CA SER A 117 -10.31 -4.34 -1.73
C SER A 117 -11.56 -5.21 -1.78
N GLY A 118 -11.36 -6.52 -1.95
CA GLY A 118 -12.30 -7.58 -1.66
C GLY A 118 -11.77 -8.48 -0.54
N SER A 119 -11.46 -9.74 -0.85
CA SER A 119 -10.78 -10.66 0.07
C SER A 119 -9.31 -10.31 0.30
N MET A 120 -8.72 -9.48 -0.56
CA MET A 120 -7.34 -9.00 -0.51
C MET A 120 -7.30 -7.51 -0.88
N ILE A 121 -6.13 -6.89 -0.81
CA ILE A 121 -5.91 -5.55 -1.36
C ILE A 121 -5.71 -5.67 -2.87
N ASP A 122 -6.74 -5.33 -3.64
CA ASP A 122 -6.68 -5.31 -5.10
C ASP A 122 -5.82 -4.14 -5.60
N MET A 123 -6.03 -2.94 -5.05
CA MET A 123 -5.36 -1.70 -5.47
C MET A 123 -5.10 -0.77 -4.29
N ILE A 124 -3.96 -0.07 -4.33
CA ILE A 124 -3.68 1.06 -3.45
C ILE A 124 -3.63 2.33 -4.28
N LEU A 125 -4.34 3.36 -3.84
CA LEU A 125 -4.20 4.72 -4.33
C LEU A 125 -3.33 5.51 -3.34
N PHE A 126 -2.32 6.17 -3.86
CA PHE A 126 -1.41 7.03 -3.13
C PHE A 126 -1.52 8.47 -3.61
N ASN A 127 -1.33 9.43 -2.71
CA ASN A 127 -0.86 10.77 -3.09
C ASN A 127 0.67 10.74 -3.17
N THR A 128 1.25 11.37 -4.19
CA THR A 128 2.70 11.40 -4.43
C THR A 128 3.29 12.77 -4.13
N TYR A 129 4.52 12.81 -3.63
CA TYR A 129 5.21 14.06 -3.32
C TYR A 129 6.59 14.04 -4.00
N CYS A 130 6.81 15.01 -4.87
CA CYS A 130 8.09 15.25 -5.56
C CYS A 130 8.96 16.20 -4.74
#